data_AF-A0A0Q1DW78-F1
#
_entry.id   AF-A0A0Q1DW78-F1
#
_cell.length_a   1.000
_cell.length_b   1.000
_cell.length_c   1.000
_cell.angle_alpha   90.00
_cell.angle_beta   90.00
_cell.angle_gamma   90.00
#
_symmetry.space_group_name_H-M   'P 1'
#
loop_
_entity.id
_entity.type
_entity.pdbx_description
1 polymer ?
#
loop_
_entity_poly.entity_id
_entity_poly.type
_entity_poly.pdbx_seq_one_letter_code
_entity_poly.pdbx_strand_id
1 'polypeptide(L)'
;MFRFFYLCFLILFTWTVKAQEVGIYYDQTGDLTLPQMEVQDFKPISSGYSNGLQRGIYWLKISPARETIFQIENNHIKKIEAFSNSNPIKLDRFTGFTSFYLNQEAPTYVKMLIDKEAYFPYTIKTREDFRRATVINHIGMGLFYGFATVCFLLNMGLFYNSKDFSFLFYSIFLFLILSVIAHRDGLVEILGLSDDMKEITEPLSISIGGLMCAVFANESVKIKNYFPFLVYSYWVLAVLSMVLLALYFSTQDYLFMVGIYFVCLYIFLSSWISSLLLIRVQSFAIVFCVAYFFMMILAILFYLGPAFDLQFFEMKKSYLKVGALVEMVIITLAILYRLRVMERSQNQMREEMKFYLSQISFLNEELEKNQLGQDNIFTKFDLTSRESEVLDLIAAGKTNKEIADELYISINTVKFHVKKVYEKLEVSNRKEAYQIVKSSNGEIL
;
A
#
# COMPACT_ATOMS: atom_id res chain seq x y z
N MET A 1 -26.75 -21.54 -0.52
CA MET A 1 -25.43 -21.01 -0.14
C MET A 1 -25.38 -20.53 1.32
N PHE A 2 -26.36 -19.76 1.80
CA PHE A 2 -26.44 -19.31 3.23
C PHE A 2 -26.57 -20.44 4.27
N ARG A 3 -27.27 -21.54 3.97
CA ARG A 3 -27.39 -22.69 4.90
C ARG A 3 -26.09 -23.49 5.08
N PHE A 4 -25.17 -23.43 4.12
CA PHE A 4 -23.87 -24.12 4.21
C PHE A 4 -22.91 -23.33 5.11
N PHE A 5 -22.95 -22.00 5.04
CA PHE A 5 -22.23 -21.13 5.98
C PHE A 5 -22.78 -21.25 7.40
N TYR A 6 -24.11 -21.35 7.56
CA TYR A 6 -24.73 -21.52 8.87
C TYR A 6 -24.40 -22.87 9.53
N LEU A 7 -24.28 -23.95 8.73
CA LEU A 7 -23.83 -25.26 9.24
C LEU A 7 -22.34 -25.27 9.61
N CYS A 8 -21.47 -24.61 8.85
CA CYS A 8 -20.06 -24.45 9.25
C CYS A 8 -19.90 -23.57 10.51
N PHE A 9 -20.82 -22.62 10.73
CA PHE A 9 -20.84 -21.78 11.93
C PHE A 9 -21.32 -22.53 13.19
N LEU A 10 -22.22 -23.52 13.02
CA LEU A 10 -22.75 -24.33 14.13
C LEU A 10 -21.84 -25.50 14.55
N ILE A 11 -20.92 -25.96 13.70
CA ILE A 11 -19.98 -27.04 14.04
C ILE A 11 -18.81 -26.55 14.91
N LEU A 12 -18.63 -25.23 15.08
CA LEU A 12 -17.60 -24.64 15.94
C LEU A 12 -18.00 -24.52 17.43
N PHE A 13 -19.22 -24.91 17.80
CA PHE A 13 -19.75 -24.71 19.16
C PHE A 13 -20.34 -26.00 19.74
N THR A 14 -19.49 -26.97 20.08
CA THR A 14 -19.79 -27.87 21.22
C THR A 14 -18.48 -28.49 21.71
N TRP A 15 -18.00 -28.02 22.86
CA TRP A 15 -17.50 -28.81 23.99
C TRP A 15 -17.01 -27.80 25.04
N THR A 16 -17.92 -27.32 25.88
CA THR A 16 -17.55 -26.59 27.10
C THR A 16 -17.07 -27.63 28.11
N VAL A 17 -15.77 -27.89 28.10
CA VAL A 17 -15.08 -28.48 29.25
C VAL A 17 -15.42 -27.59 30.45
N LYS A 18 -15.79 -28.18 31.58
CA LYS A 18 -16.05 -27.48 32.85
C LYS A 18 -14.86 -26.54 33.10
N ALA A 19 -15.05 -25.23 32.89
CA ALA A 19 -13.97 -24.27 33.00
C ALA A 19 -13.46 -24.31 34.43
N GLN A 20 -12.16 -24.49 34.59
CA GLN A 20 -11.51 -24.41 35.88
C GLN A 20 -11.76 -23.00 36.43
N GLU A 21 -12.29 -22.88 37.65
CA GLU A 21 -12.69 -21.58 38.20
C GLU A 21 -11.45 -20.70 38.38
N VAL A 22 -11.36 -19.65 37.58
CA VAL A 22 -10.40 -18.55 37.73
C VAL A 22 -11.15 -17.36 38.28
N GLY A 23 -10.64 -16.83 39.38
CA GLY A 23 -11.12 -15.59 39.98
C GLY A 23 -10.17 -14.44 39.67
N ILE A 24 -10.68 -13.21 39.60
CA ILE A 24 -9.91 -11.97 39.45
C ILE A 24 -10.18 -10.99 40.60
N TYR A 25 -9.12 -10.30 41.01
CA TYR A 25 -9.19 -9.16 41.92
C TYR A 25 -8.30 -8.02 41.41
N TYR A 26 -8.83 -6.79 41.43
CA TYR A 26 -8.09 -5.58 41.09
C TYR A 26 -7.60 -4.89 42.37
N ASP A 27 -6.29 -4.81 42.52
CA ASP A 27 -5.64 -4.19 43.68
C ASP A 27 -5.47 -2.69 43.43
N GLN A 28 -6.37 -1.91 44.01
CA GLN A 28 -6.41 -0.45 43.89
C GLN A 28 -5.25 0.24 44.62
N THR A 29 -4.69 -0.38 45.67
CA THR A 29 -3.63 0.21 46.48
C THR A 29 -2.24 -0.21 46.00
N GLY A 30 -2.14 -1.41 45.40
CA GLY A 30 -0.89 -1.98 44.87
C GLY A 30 0.00 -2.63 45.94
N ASP A 31 -0.38 -2.49 47.21
CA ASP A 31 0.39 -2.92 48.38
C ASP A 31 -0.08 -4.26 48.96
N LEU A 32 -1.10 -4.90 48.36
CA LEU A 32 -1.61 -6.15 48.88
C LEU A 32 -0.60 -7.28 48.70
N THR A 33 -0.42 -8.03 49.78
CA THR A 33 0.50 -9.17 49.88
C THR A 33 -0.27 -10.49 49.73
N LEU A 34 0.45 -11.57 49.37
CA LEU A 34 -0.15 -12.89 49.16
C LEU A 34 -1.06 -13.35 50.34
N PRO A 35 -0.67 -13.24 51.63
CA PRO A 35 -1.53 -13.66 52.74
C PRO A 35 -2.82 -12.86 52.84
N GLN A 36 -2.81 -11.59 52.47
CA GLN A 36 -4.02 -10.76 52.44
C GLN A 36 -4.96 -11.18 51.30
N MET A 37 -4.38 -11.62 50.18
CA MET A 37 -5.15 -12.07 49.01
C MET A 37 -5.85 -13.42 49.24
N GLU A 38 -5.37 -14.28 50.13
CA GLU A 38 -6.02 -15.57 50.42
C GLU A 38 -7.43 -15.42 51.00
N VAL A 39 -7.70 -14.30 51.67
CA VAL A 39 -8.97 -13.99 52.34
C VAL A 39 -9.90 -13.12 51.47
N GLN A 40 -9.39 -12.55 50.37
CA GLN A 40 -10.19 -11.70 49.50
C GLN A 40 -11.18 -12.50 48.66
N ASP A 41 -12.30 -11.85 48.32
CA ASP A 41 -13.31 -12.40 47.43
C ASP A 41 -12.95 -12.08 45.97
N PHE A 42 -12.78 -13.11 45.14
CA PHE A 42 -12.39 -12.97 43.74
C PHE A 42 -13.62 -13.09 42.85
N LYS A 43 -13.75 -12.17 41.89
CA LYS A 43 -14.83 -12.21 40.90
C LYS A 43 -14.54 -13.35 39.90
N PRO A 44 -15.47 -14.29 39.65
CA PRO A 44 -15.22 -15.37 38.70
C PRO A 44 -15.14 -14.86 37.25
N ILE A 45 -14.21 -15.42 36.46
CA ILE A 45 -14.02 -15.13 35.03
C ILE A 45 -13.95 -16.43 34.22
N SER A 46 -14.60 -16.47 33.06
CA SER A 46 -14.79 -17.70 32.28
C SER A 46 -13.78 -17.93 31.16
N SER A 47 -13.24 -16.87 30.54
CA SER A 47 -12.37 -17.00 29.35
C SER A 47 -11.37 -15.86 29.14
N GLY A 48 -11.38 -14.86 30.03
CA GLY A 48 -10.54 -13.68 29.97
C GLY A 48 -11.12 -12.55 30.81
N TYR A 49 -10.41 -11.45 30.88
CA TYR A 49 -10.89 -10.23 31.51
C TYR A 49 -10.48 -9.01 30.68
N SER A 50 -11.35 -8.01 30.69
CA SER A 50 -11.18 -6.72 30.03
C SER A 50 -11.70 -5.62 30.96
N ASN A 51 -10.95 -4.54 31.12
CA ASN A 51 -11.43 -3.34 31.79
C ASN A 51 -10.76 -2.06 31.24
N GLY A 52 -10.66 -1.96 29.91
CA GLY A 52 -10.18 -0.76 29.26
C GLY A 52 -8.73 -0.40 29.60
N LEU A 53 -8.52 0.89 29.87
CA LEU A 53 -7.22 1.48 30.22
C LEU A 53 -6.94 1.49 31.73
N GLN A 54 -7.61 0.64 32.53
CA GLN A 54 -7.40 0.59 33.97
C GLN A 54 -6.03 -0.05 34.31
N ARG A 55 -5.02 0.80 34.48
CA ARG A 55 -3.67 0.42 34.94
C ARG A 55 -3.68 0.00 36.41
N GLY A 56 -2.78 -0.91 36.78
CA GLY A 56 -2.55 -1.29 38.17
C GLY A 56 -2.19 -2.75 38.33
N ILE A 57 -2.37 -3.25 39.56
CA ILE A 57 -2.04 -4.62 39.92
C ILE A 57 -3.30 -5.47 39.88
N TYR A 58 -3.21 -6.59 39.17
CA TYR A 58 -4.27 -7.58 39.09
C TYR A 58 -3.80 -8.89 39.69
N TRP A 59 -4.69 -9.52 40.43
CA TRP A 59 -4.48 -10.84 41.00
C TRP A 59 -5.45 -11.82 40.37
N LEU A 60 -4.93 -12.96 39.94
CA LEU A 60 -5.73 -14.11 39.53
C LEU A 60 -5.60 -15.21 40.56
N LYS A 61 -6.73 -15.84 40.90
CA LYS A 61 -6.80 -17.04 41.73
C LYS A 61 -7.23 -18.20 40.86
N ILE A 62 -6.34 -19.16 40.67
CA ILE A 62 -6.58 -20.36 39.86
C ILE A 62 -6.81 -21.51 40.82
N SER A 63 -7.94 -22.21 40.63
CA SER A 63 -8.25 -23.42 41.39
C SER A 63 -7.15 -24.49 41.23
N PRO A 64 -6.93 -25.36 42.25
CA PRO A 64 -5.91 -26.40 42.21
C PRO A 64 -5.96 -27.23 40.92
N ALA A 65 -4.78 -27.52 40.38
CA ALA A 65 -4.63 -28.15 39.08
C ALA A 65 -3.42 -29.09 39.05
N ARG A 66 -3.56 -30.22 38.35
CA ARG A 66 -2.49 -31.19 38.16
C ARG A 66 -2.15 -31.32 36.69
N GLU A 67 -0.86 -31.25 36.38
CA GLU A 67 -0.31 -31.37 35.01
C GLU A 67 -0.97 -30.44 33.97
N THR A 68 -1.39 -29.24 34.40
CA THR A 68 -1.98 -28.24 33.50
C THR A 68 -1.01 -27.10 33.23
N ILE A 69 -1.20 -26.45 32.09
CA ILE A 69 -0.50 -25.24 31.69
C ILE A 69 -1.52 -24.12 31.68
N PHE A 70 -1.24 -23.07 32.46
CA PHE A 70 -1.96 -21.81 32.42
C PHE A 70 -1.13 -20.81 31.60
N GLN A 71 -1.71 -20.29 30.53
CA GLN A 71 -1.07 -19.34 29.63
C GLN A 71 -1.94 -18.10 29.49
N ILE A 72 -1.30 -16.92 29.55
CA ILE A 72 -1.96 -15.65 29.25
C ILE A 72 -1.51 -15.19 27.87
N GLU A 73 -2.45 -15.08 26.94
CA GLU A 73 -2.17 -14.73 25.54
C GLU A 73 -2.14 -13.20 25.32
N ASN A 74 -1.37 -12.48 26.14
CA ASN A 74 -1.11 -11.06 25.95
C ASN A 74 0.35 -10.70 26.27
N ASN A 75 0.98 -9.93 25.38
CA ASN A 75 2.37 -9.46 25.47
C ASN A 75 2.47 -8.07 26.15
N HIS A 76 1.36 -7.51 26.59
CA HIS A 76 1.29 -6.17 27.20
C HIS A 76 1.40 -6.20 28.73
N ILE A 77 1.78 -7.33 29.31
CA ILE A 77 1.94 -7.49 30.75
C ILE A 77 3.38 -7.11 31.12
N LYS A 78 3.55 -6.01 31.86
CA LYS A 78 4.89 -5.51 32.26
C LYS A 78 5.64 -6.48 33.16
N LYS A 79 4.93 -7.01 34.16
CA LYS A 79 5.51 -7.94 35.13
C LYS A 79 4.47 -8.94 35.57
N ILE A 80 4.88 -10.20 35.69
CA ILE A 80 4.02 -11.28 36.14
C ILE A 80 4.78 -12.27 37.00
N GLU A 81 4.17 -12.63 38.12
CA GLU A 81 4.72 -13.56 39.10
C GLU A 81 3.60 -14.50 39.55
N ALA A 82 3.90 -15.79 39.67
CA ALA A 82 2.96 -16.79 40.14
C ALA A 82 3.46 -17.44 41.42
N PHE A 83 2.55 -17.68 42.35
CA PHE A 83 2.83 -18.22 43.68
C PHE A 83 1.82 -19.30 44.02
N SER A 84 2.25 -20.31 44.75
CA SER A 84 1.33 -21.24 45.42
C SER A 84 1.96 -21.72 46.72
N ASN A 85 1.20 -21.69 47.80
CA ASN A 85 1.69 -21.85 49.18
C ASN A 85 2.94 -20.99 49.47
N SER A 86 2.95 -19.72 49.04
CA SER A 86 4.09 -18.79 49.17
C SER A 86 5.37 -19.17 48.40
N ASN A 87 5.38 -20.26 47.64
CA ASN A 87 6.50 -20.64 46.79
C ASN A 87 6.31 -20.08 45.38
N PRO A 88 7.33 -19.43 44.79
CA PRO A 88 7.26 -18.93 43.43
C PRO A 88 7.25 -20.07 42.41
N ILE A 89 6.38 -19.98 41.41
CA ILE A 89 6.31 -20.89 40.27
C ILE A 89 7.18 -20.32 39.14
N LYS A 90 8.04 -21.16 38.57
CA LYS A 90 8.90 -20.75 37.46
C LYS A 90 8.08 -20.46 36.21
N LEU A 91 8.41 -19.36 35.56
CA LEU A 91 7.86 -18.98 34.27
C LEU A 91 8.43 -19.87 33.17
N ASP A 92 7.57 -20.41 32.31
CA ASP A 92 7.95 -21.10 31.09
C ASP A 92 7.96 -20.10 29.91
N ARG A 93 9.16 -19.74 29.44
CA ARG A 93 9.36 -18.74 28.38
C ARG A 93 9.27 -19.31 26.95
N PHE A 94 9.21 -20.63 26.78
CA PHE A 94 9.32 -21.24 25.44
C PHE A 94 8.02 -21.28 24.64
N THR A 95 6.94 -20.70 25.16
CA THR A 95 5.60 -20.83 24.56
C THR A 95 5.15 -19.61 23.75
N GLY A 96 6.03 -18.61 23.57
CA GLY A 96 5.73 -17.34 22.88
C GLY A 96 4.91 -16.35 23.70
N PHE A 97 4.31 -16.81 24.80
CA PHE A 97 3.57 -16.02 25.77
C PHE A 97 3.93 -16.44 27.19
N THR A 98 3.50 -15.67 28.17
CA THR A 98 3.67 -15.98 29.59
C THR A 98 2.88 -17.24 29.97
N SER A 99 3.60 -18.30 30.35
CA SER A 99 3.01 -19.59 30.76
C SER A 99 3.55 -20.11 32.08
N PHE A 100 2.69 -20.80 32.83
CA PHE A 100 3.01 -21.46 34.08
C PHE A 100 2.57 -22.92 34.06
N TYR A 101 3.47 -23.80 34.48
CA TYR A 101 3.15 -25.20 34.70
C TYR A 101 2.57 -25.38 36.11
N LEU A 102 1.31 -25.79 36.18
CA LEU A 102 0.58 -25.99 37.42
C LEU A 102 0.54 -27.49 37.75
N ASN A 103 1.14 -27.82 38.89
CA ASN A 103 1.14 -29.18 39.43
C ASN A 103 0.99 -29.18 40.95
N GLN A 104 0.20 -28.24 41.47
CA GLN A 104 0.07 -27.99 42.90
C GLN A 104 -1.32 -28.36 43.39
N GLU A 105 -1.39 -28.89 44.62
CA GLU A 105 -2.65 -29.25 45.29
C GLU A 105 -3.34 -28.05 45.93
N ALA A 106 -2.62 -26.93 46.07
CA ALA A 106 -3.13 -25.65 46.56
C ALA A 106 -3.50 -24.71 45.40
N PRO A 107 -4.38 -23.72 45.64
CA PRO A 107 -4.68 -22.70 44.65
C PRO A 107 -3.40 -21.94 44.27
N THR A 108 -3.35 -21.49 43.01
CA THR A 108 -2.25 -20.68 42.49
C THR A 108 -2.71 -19.23 42.37
N TYR A 109 -1.89 -18.31 42.87
CA TYR A 109 -2.12 -16.88 42.77
C TYR A 109 -1.14 -16.27 41.77
N VAL A 110 -1.66 -15.53 40.80
CA VAL A 110 -0.84 -14.85 39.78
C VAL A 110 -0.98 -13.34 39.99
N LYS A 111 0.13 -12.66 40.29
CA LYS A 111 0.22 -11.21 40.42
C LYS A 111 0.72 -10.62 39.11
N MET A 112 -0.04 -9.68 38.56
CA MET A 112 0.26 -9.02 37.28
C MET A 112 0.31 -7.51 37.47
N LEU A 113 1.32 -6.87 36.89
CA LEU A 113 1.38 -5.42 36.76
C LEU A 113 1.02 -5.04 35.32
N ILE A 114 -0.05 -4.28 35.17
CA ILE A 114 -0.57 -3.80 33.89
C ILE A 114 -0.40 -2.28 33.80
N ASP A 115 0.33 -1.81 32.79
CA ASP A 115 0.56 -0.39 32.50
C ASP A 115 0.00 0.05 31.12
N LYS A 116 -0.46 -0.89 30.29
CA LYS A 116 -1.15 -0.64 29.01
C LYS A 116 -2.66 -0.86 29.17
N GLU A 117 -3.30 -1.67 28.32
CA GLU A 117 -4.70 -2.08 28.46
C GLU A 117 -4.86 -3.29 29.41
N ALA A 118 -5.89 -3.24 30.26
CA ALA A 118 -6.28 -4.33 31.14
C ALA A 118 -7.08 -5.37 30.36
N TYR A 119 -6.40 -6.08 29.47
CA TYR A 119 -6.97 -7.19 28.71
C TYR A 119 -6.07 -8.42 28.84
N PHE A 120 -6.59 -9.56 29.28
CA PHE A 120 -5.77 -10.76 29.42
C PHE A 120 -6.64 -12.01 29.17
N PRO A 121 -6.77 -12.42 27.91
CA PRO A 121 -7.33 -13.72 27.58
C PRO A 121 -6.39 -14.81 28.11
N TYR A 122 -6.95 -15.82 28.76
CA TYR A 122 -6.17 -16.92 29.32
C TYR A 122 -6.64 -18.25 28.76
N THR A 123 -5.74 -19.23 28.72
CA THR A 123 -6.07 -20.61 28.41
C THR A 123 -5.51 -21.53 29.48
N ILE A 124 -6.32 -22.52 29.87
CA ILE A 124 -5.90 -23.61 30.74
C ILE A 124 -6.08 -24.90 29.97
N LYS A 125 -4.99 -25.65 29.80
CA LYS A 125 -5.00 -26.91 29.08
C LYS A 125 -4.16 -27.94 29.81
N THR A 126 -4.49 -29.21 29.64
CA THR A 126 -3.59 -30.31 30.05
C THR A 126 -2.29 -30.20 29.26
N ARG A 127 -1.19 -30.75 29.79
CA ARG A 127 0.10 -30.75 29.10
C ARG A 127 0.02 -31.34 27.68
N GLU A 128 -0.76 -32.40 27.49
CA GLU A 128 -0.94 -33.04 26.18
C GLU A 128 -1.75 -32.20 25.20
N ASP A 129 -2.87 -31.62 25.66
CA ASP A 129 -3.71 -30.75 24.84
C ASP A 129 -2.98 -29.46 24.49
N PHE A 130 -2.21 -28.92 25.44
CA PHE A 130 -1.35 -27.76 25.20
C PHE A 130 -0.32 -28.08 24.12
N ARG A 131 0.42 -29.19 24.24
CA ARG A 131 1.40 -29.59 23.22
C ARG A 131 0.76 -29.74 21.83
N ARG A 132 -0.40 -30.41 21.75
CA ARG A 132 -1.14 -30.55 20.48
C ARG A 132 -1.56 -29.20 19.91
N ALA A 133 -2.16 -28.33 20.73
CA ALA A 133 -2.59 -27.00 20.32
C ALA A 133 -1.40 -26.13 19.87
N THR A 134 -0.28 -26.21 20.58
CA THR A 134 0.96 -25.49 20.24
C THR A 134 1.50 -25.93 18.89
N VAL A 135 1.59 -27.24 18.63
CA VAL A 135 2.03 -27.76 17.31
C VAL A 135 1.11 -27.26 16.18
N ILE A 136 -0.22 -27.35 16.37
CA ILE A 136 -1.19 -26.86 15.38
C ILE A 136 -1.03 -25.35 15.14
N ASN A 137 -0.85 -24.56 16.21
CA ASN A 137 -0.64 -23.12 16.09
C ASN A 137 0.65 -22.78 15.34
N HIS A 138 1.75 -23.49 15.60
CA HIS A 138 3.03 -23.28 14.90
C HIS A 138 2.95 -23.66 13.41
N ILE A 139 2.26 -24.76 13.08
CA ILE A 139 1.99 -25.12 11.67
C ILE A 139 1.16 -24.02 11.01
N GLY A 140 0.10 -23.53 11.67
CA GLY A 140 -0.73 -22.44 11.18
C GLY A 140 0.05 -21.14 10.98
N MET A 141 0.95 -20.79 11.90
CA MET A 141 1.87 -19.65 11.76
C MET A 141 2.79 -19.84 10.55
N GLY A 142 3.43 -21.01 10.42
CA GLY A 142 4.31 -21.31 9.28
C GLY A 142 3.60 -21.19 7.92
N LEU A 143 2.38 -21.70 7.82
CA LEU A 143 1.56 -21.58 6.60
C LEU A 143 1.18 -20.11 6.31
N PHE A 144 0.74 -19.37 7.33
CA PHE A 144 0.35 -17.97 7.20
C PHE A 144 1.53 -17.09 6.76
N TYR A 145 2.66 -17.15 7.48
CA TYR A 145 3.83 -16.34 7.16
C TYR A 145 4.50 -16.80 5.86
N GLY A 146 4.53 -18.10 5.58
CA GLY A 146 5.02 -18.60 4.29
C GLY A 146 4.22 -18.05 3.11
N PHE A 147 2.89 -18.06 3.20
CA PHE A 147 2.02 -17.45 2.18
C PHE A 147 2.26 -15.94 2.06
N ALA A 148 2.33 -15.24 3.20
CA ALA A 148 2.57 -13.80 3.22
C ALA A 148 3.93 -13.42 2.61
N THR A 149 4.98 -14.21 2.85
CA THR A 149 6.30 -14.04 2.21
C THR A 149 6.22 -14.25 0.70
N VAL A 150 5.46 -15.25 0.21
CA VAL A 150 5.24 -15.44 -1.23
C VAL A 150 4.54 -14.23 -1.84
N CYS A 151 3.48 -13.72 -1.21
CA CYS A 151 2.81 -12.49 -1.65
C CYS A 151 3.76 -11.29 -1.66
N PHE A 152 4.58 -11.12 -0.63
CA PHE A 152 5.57 -10.04 -0.56
C PHE A 152 6.59 -10.14 -1.71
N LEU A 153 7.21 -11.31 -1.90
CA LEU A 153 8.20 -11.53 -2.96
C LEU A 153 7.60 -11.35 -4.36
N LEU A 154 6.37 -11.82 -4.56
CA LEU A 154 5.65 -11.64 -5.81
C LEU A 154 5.41 -10.15 -6.09
N ASN A 155 4.90 -9.38 -5.13
CA ASN A 155 4.69 -7.95 -5.30
C ASN A 155 6.00 -7.19 -5.55
N MET A 156 7.09 -7.55 -4.87
CA MET A 156 8.41 -6.98 -5.12
C MET A 156 8.96 -7.32 -6.52
N GLY A 157 8.75 -8.56 -7.00
CA GLY A 157 9.10 -8.95 -8.36
C GLY A 157 8.30 -8.18 -9.41
N LEU A 158 7.00 -7.96 -9.16
CA LEU A 158 6.13 -7.15 -10.02
C LEU A 158 6.55 -5.68 -10.01
N PHE A 159 6.94 -5.12 -8.87
CA PHE A 159 7.52 -3.77 -8.79
C PHE A 159 8.78 -3.66 -9.66
N TYR A 160 9.70 -4.63 -9.52
CA TYR A 160 10.95 -4.63 -10.26
C TYR A 160 10.72 -4.59 -11.79
N ASN A 161 9.75 -5.35 -12.28
CA ASN A 161 9.42 -5.44 -13.71
C ASN A 161 8.60 -4.26 -14.23
N SER A 162 7.57 -3.83 -13.49
CA SER A 162 6.61 -2.83 -13.96
C SER A 162 6.99 -1.38 -13.65
N LYS A 163 7.85 -1.17 -12.63
CA LYS A 163 8.16 0.15 -12.04
C LYS A 163 6.93 0.91 -11.51
N ASP A 164 5.80 0.23 -11.31
CA ASP A 164 4.62 0.83 -10.67
C ASP A 164 4.81 0.86 -9.15
N PHE A 165 4.92 2.04 -8.57
CA PHE A 165 5.18 2.22 -7.14
C PHE A 165 4.07 1.70 -6.23
N SER A 166 2.85 1.45 -6.76
CA SER A 166 1.76 0.83 -6.00
C SER A 166 2.19 -0.49 -5.36
N PHE A 167 3.01 -1.29 -6.07
CA PHE A 167 3.54 -2.57 -5.58
C PHE A 167 4.51 -2.41 -4.41
N LEU A 168 5.36 -1.38 -4.48
CA LEU A 168 6.35 -1.11 -3.45
C LEU A 168 5.63 -0.68 -2.17
N PHE A 169 4.71 0.29 -2.26
CA PHE A 169 3.97 0.79 -1.11
C PHE A 169 3.09 -0.30 -0.49
N TYR A 170 2.48 -1.16 -1.31
CA TYR A 170 1.77 -2.33 -0.80
C TYR A 170 2.69 -3.28 -0.05
N SER A 171 3.87 -3.58 -0.60
CA SER A 171 4.83 -4.51 0.03
C SER A 171 5.34 -3.97 1.37
N ILE A 172 5.62 -2.67 1.46
CA ILE A 172 5.99 -2.00 2.72
C ILE A 172 4.84 -2.08 3.72
N PHE A 173 3.62 -1.73 3.29
CA PHE A 173 2.43 -1.81 4.13
C PHE A 173 2.17 -3.23 4.65
N LEU A 174 2.26 -4.23 3.78
CA LEU A 174 2.13 -5.65 4.09
C LEU A 174 3.16 -6.08 5.14
N PHE A 175 4.43 -5.70 4.95
CA PHE A 175 5.49 -5.99 5.91
C PHE A 175 5.20 -5.39 7.30
N LEU A 176 4.73 -4.13 7.35
CA LEU A 176 4.39 -3.46 8.60
C LEU A 176 3.22 -4.14 9.32
N ILE A 177 2.17 -4.54 8.61
CA ILE A 177 1.07 -5.31 9.21
C ILE A 177 1.55 -6.66 9.72
N LEU A 178 2.38 -7.37 8.94
CA LEU A 178 2.91 -8.68 9.34
C LEU A 178 3.79 -8.57 10.59
N SER A 179 4.56 -7.48 10.72
CA SER A 179 5.31 -7.16 11.94
C SER A 179 4.40 -7.03 13.15
N VAL A 180 3.28 -6.32 13.03
CA VAL A 180 2.30 -6.18 14.11
C VAL A 180 1.65 -7.53 14.46
N ILE A 181 1.23 -8.31 13.46
CA ILE A 181 0.66 -9.65 13.69
C ILE A 181 1.70 -10.57 14.36
N ALA A 182 2.98 -10.49 13.95
CA ALA A 182 4.07 -11.26 14.55
C ALA A 182 4.31 -10.90 16.02
N HIS A 183 4.17 -9.64 16.38
CA HIS A 183 4.20 -9.22 17.78
C HIS A 183 3.05 -9.87 18.56
N ARG A 184 1.83 -9.84 18.02
CA ARG A 184 0.62 -10.41 18.66
C ARG A 184 0.58 -11.94 18.67
N ASP A 185 1.36 -12.59 17.81
CA ASP A 185 1.54 -14.04 17.82
C ASP A 185 2.58 -14.53 18.83
N GLY A 186 3.34 -13.62 19.46
CA GLY A 186 4.49 -13.99 20.29
C GLY A 186 5.70 -14.46 19.48
N LEU A 187 5.69 -14.28 18.16
CA LEU A 187 6.78 -14.70 17.27
C LEU A 187 8.05 -13.89 17.54
N VAL A 188 7.90 -12.64 17.94
CA VAL A 188 8.98 -11.76 18.42
C VAL A 188 9.72 -12.35 19.63
N GLU A 189 9.01 -13.03 20.55
CA GLU A 189 9.59 -13.71 21.71
C GLU A 189 10.37 -14.95 21.27
N ILE A 190 9.80 -15.72 20.33
CA ILE A 190 10.44 -16.93 19.77
C ILE A 190 11.73 -16.59 19.01
N LEU A 191 11.76 -15.44 18.32
CA LEU A 191 12.94 -14.95 17.60
C LEU A 191 14.04 -14.41 18.55
N GLY A 192 13.77 -14.26 19.85
CA GLY A 192 14.76 -13.80 20.82
C GLY A 192 15.16 -12.33 20.65
N LEU A 193 14.24 -11.48 20.17
CA LEU A 193 14.48 -10.03 20.10
C LEU A 193 14.65 -9.44 21.50
N SER A 194 15.49 -8.40 21.64
CA SER A 194 15.69 -7.72 22.93
C SER A 194 14.41 -7.00 23.38
N ASP A 195 14.22 -6.83 24.68
CA ASP A 195 13.02 -6.20 25.23
C ASP A 195 12.81 -4.77 24.70
N ASP A 196 13.89 -4.00 24.50
CA ASP A 196 13.83 -2.67 23.86
C ASP A 196 13.24 -2.73 22.43
N MET A 197 13.62 -3.74 21.65
CA MET A 197 13.09 -3.92 20.29
C MET A 197 11.62 -4.31 20.32
N LYS A 198 11.18 -5.08 21.33
CA LYS A 198 9.77 -5.46 21.50
C LYS A 198 8.91 -4.23 21.74
N GLU A 199 9.36 -3.31 22.59
CA GLU A 199 8.62 -2.10 22.92
C GLU A 199 8.52 -1.12 21.75
N ILE A 200 9.52 -1.09 20.86
CA ILE A 200 9.58 -0.12 19.75
C ILE A 200 8.84 -0.62 18.50
N THR A 201 8.99 -1.91 18.17
CA THR A 201 8.60 -2.45 16.85
C THR A 201 7.11 -2.35 16.55
N GLU A 202 6.22 -2.71 17.48
CA GLU A 202 4.76 -2.63 17.25
C GLU A 202 4.28 -1.18 17.10
N PRO A 203 4.54 -0.25 18.03
CA PRO A 203 4.15 1.16 17.89
C PRO A 203 4.63 1.82 16.60
N LEU A 204 5.88 1.55 16.23
CA LEU A 204 6.48 2.07 15.02
C LEU A 204 5.81 1.49 13.77
N SER A 205 5.55 0.19 13.76
CA SER A 205 4.90 -0.51 12.63
C SER A 205 3.49 0.02 12.39
N ILE A 206 2.72 0.27 13.44
CA ILE A 206 1.37 0.82 13.34
C ILE A 206 1.41 2.27 12.82
N SER A 207 2.28 3.10 13.38
CA SER A 207 2.41 4.52 13.00
C SER A 207 2.79 4.70 11.53
N ILE A 208 3.77 3.94 11.05
CA ILE A 208 4.19 3.99 9.63
C ILE A 208 3.15 3.29 8.75
N GLY A 209 2.55 2.20 9.23
CA GLY A 209 1.58 1.39 8.50
C GLY A 209 0.36 2.19 8.03
N GLY A 210 -0.18 3.06 8.89
CA GLY A 210 -1.28 3.94 8.52
C GLY A 210 -0.94 4.84 7.32
N LEU A 211 0.21 5.50 7.35
CA LEU A 211 0.68 6.34 6.23
C LEU A 211 0.90 5.52 4.95
N MET A 212 1.57 4.38 5.05
CA MET A 212 1.84 3.52 3.89
C MET A 212 0.55 3.00 3.25
N CYS A 213 -0.48 2.72 4.05
CA CYS A 213 -1.81 2.42 3.53
C CYS A 213 -2.39 3.59 2.73
N ALA A 214 -2.26 4.81 3.23
CA ALA A 214 -2.78 6.01 2.58
C ALA A 214 -2.08 6.29 1.24
N VAL A 215 -0.74 6.17 1.24
CA VAL A 215 0.08 6.31 0.03
C VAL A 215 -0.28 5.22 -0.97
N PHE A 216 -0.39 3.97 -0.54
CA PHE A 216 -0.82 2.86 -1.39
C PHE A 216 -2.22 3.09 -1.99
N ALA A 217 -3.19 3.52 -1.18
CA ALA A 217 -4.54 3.84 -1.63
C ALA A 217 -4.52 4.96 -2.68
N ASN A 218 -3.73 6.01 -2.45
CA ASN A 218 -3.57 7.10 -3.38
C ASN A 218 -2.96 6.66 -4.71
N GLU A 219 -1.87 5.89 -4.70
CA GLU A 219 -1.23 5.43 -5.95
C GLU A 219 -2.12 4.45 -6.73
N SER A 220 -2.91 3.64 -6.00
CA SER A 220 -3.74 2.61 -6.63
C SER A 220 -5.07 3.13 -7.18
N VAL A 221 -5.73 4.05 -6.45
CA VAL A 221 -7.06 4.58 -6.78
C VAL A 221 -6.97 6.00 -7.37
N LYS A 222 -5.83 6.68 -7.25
CA LYS A 222 -5.60 8.07 -7.68
C LYS A 222 -6.46 9.09 -6.92
N ILE A 223 -6.59 8.91 -5.61
CA ILE A 223 -7.41 9.74 -4.72
C ILE A 223 -7.06 11.23 -4.86
N LYS A 224 -5.78 11.60 -4.96
CA LYS A 224 -5.30 12.99 -5.11
C LYS A 224 -5.96 13.74 -6.26
N ASN A 225 -6.32 13.06 -7.36
CA ASN A 225 -6.91 13.68 -8.54
C ASN A 225 -8.36 14.17 -8.29
N TYR A 226 -9.03 13.60 -7.28
CA TYR A 226 -10.43 13.90 -6.96
C TYR A 226 -10.57 14.61 -5.62
N PHE A 227 -9.77 14.20 -4.63
CA PHE A 227 -9.81 14.69 -3.25
C PHE A 227 -8.41 15.11 -2.77
N PRO A 228 -7.79 16.16 -3.36
CA PRO A 228 -6.42 16.55 -3.02
C PRO A 228 -6.25 16.96 -1.56
N PHE A 229 -7.24 17.66 -0.98
CA PHE A 229 -7.27 18.02 0.44
C PHE A 229 -7.09 16.81 1.37
N LEU A 230 -7.69 15.68 1.01
CA LEU A 230 -7.63 14.47 1.81
C LEU A 230 -6.19 13.92 1.87
N VAL A 231 -5.46 13.95 0.76
CA VAL A 231 -4.06 13.52 0.72
C VAL A 231 -3.16 14.44 1.54
N TYR A 232 -3.41 15.77 1.55
CA TYR A 232 -2.69 16.68 2.44
C TYR A 232 -2.96 16.35 3.91
N SER A 233 -4.21 16.01 4.26
CA SER A 233 -4.56 15.62 5.63
C SER A 233 -3.79 14.38 6.10
N TYR A 234 -3.48 13.43 5.20
CA TYR A 234 -2.70 12.22 5.54
C TYR A 234 -1.27 12.55 5.97
N TRP A 235 -0.63 13.52 5.32
CA TRP A 235 0.71 13.96 5.72
C TRP A 235 0.70 14.66 7.08
N VAL A 236 -0.29 15.52 7.33
CA VAL A 236 -0.46 16.18 8.65
C VAL A 236 -0.69 15.14 9.74
N LEU A 237 -1.53 14.14 9.47
CA LEU A 237 -1.83 13.06 10.41
C LEU A 237 -0.64 12.12 10.63
N ALA A 238 0.20 11.89 9.62
CA ALA A 238 1.44 11.14 9.81
C ALA A 238 2.41 11.88 10.74
N VAL A 239 2.55 13.20 10.61
CA VAL A 239 3.33 14.01 11.55
C VAL A 239 2.73 13.91 12.96
N LEU A 240 1.41 14.03 13.09
CA LEU A 240 0.72 13.85 14.37
C LEU A 240 0.99 12.47 14.97
N SER A 241 0.92 11.40 14.16
CA SER A 241 1.22 10.03 14.60
C SER A 241 2.65 9.91 15.13
N MET A 242 3.64 10.54 14.49
CA MET A 242 5.02 10.54 14.95
C MET A 242 5.22 11.36 16.24
N VAL A 243 4.50 12.48 16.40
CA VAL A 243 4.50 13.25 17.65
C VAL A 243 3.91 12.43 18.79
N LEU A 244 2.76 11.79 18.57
CA LEU A 244 2.14 10.90 19.55
C LEU A 244 3.05 9.71 19.90
N LEU A 245 3.78 9.17 18.92
CA LEU A 245 4.74 8.10 19.13
C LEU A 245 5.92 8.56 20.01
N ALA A 246 6.44 9.76 19.78
CA ALA A 246 7.50 10.34 20.61
C ALA A 246 7.01 10.60 22.05
N LEU A 247 5.77 11.08 22.20
CA LEU A 247 5.15 11.26 23.52
C LEU A 247 4.92 9.93 24.23
N TYR A 248 4.49 8.89 23.52
CA TYR A 248 4.37 7.53 24.06
C TYR A 248 5.70 7.04 24.63
N PHE A 249 6.79 7.12 23.87
CA PHE A 249 8.10 6.66 24.35
C PHE A 249 8.65 7.52 25.51
N SER A 250 8.34 8.81 25.53
CA SER A 250 8.78 9.72 26.59
C SER A 250 8.02 9.53 27.90
N THR A 251 6.70 9.36 27.83
CA THR A 251 5.82 9.32 29.01
C THR A 251 5.48 7.91 29.47
N GLN A 252 5.65 6.92 28.59
CA GLN A 252 5.15 5.55 28.75
C GLN A 252 3.63 5.48 28.97
N ASP A 253 2.90 6.53 28.55
CA ASP A 253 1.45 6.60 28.67
C ASP A 253 0.78 5.99 27.42
N TYR A 254 0.13 4.85 27.63
CA TYR A 254 -0.59 4.12 26.58
C TYR A 254 -1.75 4.91 25.93
N LEU A 255 -2.22 6.01 26.51
CA LEU A 255 -3.22 6.88 25.88
C LEU A 255 -2.71 7.46 24.54
N PHE A 256 -1.41 7.75 24.44
CA PHE A 256 -0.82 8.21 23.18
C PHE A 256 -0.85 7.13 22.09
N MET A 257 -0.71 5.85 22.47
CA MET A 257 -0.91 4.72 21.55
C MET A 257 -2.35 4.62 21.06
N VAL A 258 -3.33 4.80 21.95
CA VAL A 258 -4.75 4.87 21.55
C VAL A 258 -4.97 6.04 20.58
N GLY A 259 -4.33 7.19 20.81
CA GLY A 259 -4.33 8.31 19.86
C GLY A 259 -3.81 7.92 18.47
N ILE A 260 -2.71 7.17 18.38
CA ILE A 260 -2.17 6.64 17.12
C ILE A 260 -3.19 5.72 16.44
N TYR A 261 -3.89 4.87 17.20
CA TYR A 261 -4.94 4.00 16.64
C TYR A 261 -6.07 4.81 16.02
N PHE A 262 -6.51 5.91 16.65
CA PHE A 262 -7.52 6.80 16.07
C PHE A 262 -7.02 7.52 14.81
N VAL A 263 -5.76 7.98 14.80
CA VAL A 263 -5.15 8.59 13.62
C VAL A 263 -5.12 7.59 12.46
N CYS A 264 -4.65 6.38 12.70
CA CYS A 264 -4.63 5.31 11.70
C CYS A 264 -6.04 4.99 11.22
N LEU A 265 -7.00 4.84 12.14
CA LEU A 265 -8.40 4.55 11.81
C LEU A 265 -9.00 5.64 10.90
N TYR A 266 -8.76 6.91 11.19
CA TYR A 266 -9.21 8.00 10.32
C TYR A 266 -8.62 7.86 8.91
N ILE A 267 -7.31 7.60 8.80
CA ILE A 267 -6.64 7.43 7.51
C ILE A 267 -7.26 6.25 6.74
N PHE A 268 -7.45 5.10 7.40
CA PHE A 268 -8.08 3.92 6.80
C PHE A 268 -9.51 4.21 6.36
N LEU A 269 -10.34 4.75 7.25
CA LEU A 269 -11.76 4.98 6.99
C LEU A 269 -11.96 5.99 5.87
N SER A 270 -11.22 7.09 5.87
CA SER A 270 -11.31 8.10 4.82
C SER A 270 -10.75 7.61 3.48
N SER A 271 -9.70 6.78 3.47
CA SER A 271 -9.20 6.12 2.25
C SER A 271 -10.23 5.15 1.69
N TRP A 272 -10.91 4.41 2.57
CA TRP A 272 -11.97 3.47 2.19
C TRP A 272 -13.22 4.21 1.66
N ILE A 273 -13.67 5.27 2.32
CA ILE A 273 -14.81 6.09 1.88
C ILE A 273 -14.51 6.77 0.53
N SER A 274 -13.33 7.39 0.39
CA SER A 274 -12.95 8.03 -0.88
C SER A 274 -12.86 7.02 -2.02
N SER A 275 -12.34 5.82 -1.76
CA SER A 275 -12.36 4.71 -2.74
C SER A 275 -13.78 4.29 -3.09
N LEU A 276 -14.69 4.23 -2.11
CA LEU A 276 -16.09 3.86 -2.33
C LEU A 276 -16.81 4.85 -3.25
N LEU A 277 -16.53 6.15 -3.09
CA LEU A 277 -17.06 7.20 -3.96
C LEU A 277 -16.51 7.11 -5.40
N LEU A 278 -15.34 6.51 -5.60
CA LEU A 278 -14.67 6.40 -6.89
C LEU A 278 -14.92 5.08 -7.63
N ILE A 279 -15.73 4.16 -7.10
CA ILE A 279 -16.01 2.84 -7.71
C ILE A 279 -16.49 2.94 -9.16
N ARG A 280 -17.29 3.97 -9.49
CA ARG A 280 -17.81 4.16 -10.86
C ARG A 280 -16.83 4.82 -11.82
N VAL A 281 -15.73 5.36 -11.31
CA VAL A 281 -14.76 6.17 -12.08
C VAL A 281 -13.43 5.43 -12.22
N GLN A 282 -12.98 4.75 -11.16
CA GLN A 282 -11.70 4.09 -11.07
C GLN A 282 -11.90 2.59 -10.87
N SER A 283 -11.48 1.78 -11.84
CA SER A 283 -11.68 0.33 -11.84
C SER A 283 -11.04 -0.37 -10.63
N PHE A 284 -9.99 0.20 -10.05
CA PHE A 284 -9.30 -0.37 -8.89
C PHE A 284 -9.98 -0.07 -7.55
N ALA A 285 -10.88 0.92 -7.50
CA ALA A 285 -11.45 1.37 -6.23
C ALA A 285 -12.34 0.30 -5.57
N ILE A 286 -13.09 -0.48 -6.36
CA ILE A 286 -13.90 -1.58 -5.84
C ILE A 286 -13.06 -2.66 -5.17
N VAL A 287 -11.90 -2.97 -5.75
CA VAL A 287 -10.98 -3.96 -5.18
C VAL A 287 -10.49 -3.48 -3.83
N PHE A 288 -10.03 -2.23 -3.76
CA PHE A 288 -9.56 -1.64 -2.51
C PHE A 288 -10.66 -1.70 -1.44
N CYS A 289 -11.89 -1.30 -1.77
CA CYS A 289 -13.01 -1.35 -0.83
C CYS A 289 -13.29 -2.76 -0.31
N VAL A 290 -13.31 -3.77 -1.19
CA VAL A 290 -13.62 -5.16 -0.82
C VAL A 290 -12.48 -5.78 0.00
N ALA A 291 -11.22 -5.58 -0.41
CA ALA A 291 -10.05 -6.12 0.28
C ALA A 291 -9.93 -5.60 1.72
N TYR A 292 -10.13 -4.29 1.91
CA TYR A 292 -9.90 -3.64 3.19
C TYR A 292 -11.12 -3.62 4.13
N PHE A 293 -12.33 -3.93 3.64
CA PHE A 293 -13.54 -3.88 4.47
C PHE A 293 -13.44 -4.76 5.73
N PHE A 294 -13.12 -6.05 5.55
CA PHE A 294 -13.02 -6.99 6.66
C PHE A 294 -11.83 -6.66 7.56
N MET A 295 -10.67 -6.34 6.97
CA MET A 295 -9.47 -6.00 7.73
C MET A 295 -9.67 -4.75 8.60
N MET A 296 -10.37 -3.74 8.10
CA MET A 296 -10.68 -2.52 8.85
C MET A 296 -11.58 -2.81 10.06
N ILE A 297 -12.66 -3.57 9.88
CA ILE A 297 -13.56 -3.92 10.99
C ILE A 297 -12.82 -4.75 12.04
N LEU A 298 -12.03 -5.73 11.61
CA LEU A 298 -11.24 -6.58 12.50
C LEU A 298 -10.18 -5.76 13.25
N ALA A 299 -9.52 -4.81 12.60
CA ALA A 299 -8.55 -3.92 13.23
C ALA A 299 -9.21 -3.03 14.30
N ILE A 300 -10.39 -2.45 14.02
CA ILE A 300 -11.13 -1.65 15.01
C ILE A 300 -11.45 -2.49 16.25
N LEU A 301 -12.06 -3.66 16.04
CA LEU A 301 -12.45 -4.54 17.14
C LEU A 301 -11.25 -5.07 17.93
N PHE A 302 -10.13 -5.32 17.27
CA PHE A 302 -8.94 -5.86 17.92
C PHE A 302 -8.13 -4.82 18.69
N TYR A 303 -7.91 -3.61 18.15
CA TYR A 303 -7.07 -2.59 18.79
C TYR A 303 -7.85 -1.63 19.69
N LEU A 304 -9.01 -1.15 19.24
CA LEU A 304 -9.82 -0.22 20.04
C LEU A 304 -10.77 -0.96 20.98
N GLY A 305 -11.18 -2.19 20.63
CA GLY A 305 -12.08 -2.99 21.47
C GLY A 305 -11.61 -3.11 22.92
N PRO A 306 -10.38 -3.59 23.18
CA PRO A 306 -9.84 -3.71 24.53
C PRO A 306 -9.74 -2.37 25.28
N ALA A 307 -9.39 -1.28 24.60
CA ALA A 307 -9.21 0.03 25.25
C ALA A 307 -10.53 0.66 25.74
N PHE A 308 -11.66 0.35 25.08
CA PHE A 308 -12.99 0.87 25.39
C PHE A 308 -13.94 -0.18 25.98
N ASP A 309 -13.43 -1.36 26.32
CA ASP A 309 -14.20 -2.49 26.84
C ASP A 309 -15.35 -2.94 25.91
N LEU A 310 -15.14 -2.83 24.59
CA LEU A 310 -16.13 -3.19 23.55
C LEU A 310 -16.04 -4.67 23.17
N GLN A 311 -16.13 -5.58 24.14
CA GLN A 311 -16.00 -7.03 23.91
C GLN A 311 -17.36 -7.70 23.68
N PHE A 312 -17.98 -7.41 22.53
CA PHE A 312 -19.23 -8.08 22.12
C PHE A 312 -19.03 -9.61 21.93
N PHE A 313 -17.83 -10.02 21.57
CA PHE A 313 -17.43 -11.42 21.37
C PHE A 313 -15.91 -11.56 21.56
N GLU A 314 -15.46 -12.78 21.90
CA GLU A 314 -14.04 -13.08 22.06
C GLU A 314 -13.28 -12.91 20.73
N MET A 315 -12.51 -11.84 20.63
CA MET A 315 -11.67 -11.54 19.49
C MET A 315 -10.40 -12.39 19.53
N LYS A 316 -10.38 -13.48 18.75
CA LYS A 316 -9.19 -14.30 18.58
C LYS A 316 -8.22 -13.65 17.59
N LYS A 317 -6.92 -13.68 17.89
CA LYS A 317 -5.83 -13.25 16.99
C LYS A 317 -5.88 -13.91 15.60
N SER A 318 -6.41 -15.12 15.51
CA SER A 318 -6.61 -15.84 14.24
C SER A 318 -7.54 -15.10 13.27
N TYR A 319 -8.49 -14.30 13.77
CA TYR A 319 -9.40 -13.55 12.90
C TYR A 319 -8.66 -12.46 12.12
N LEU A 320 -7.70 -11.77 12.76
CA LEU A 320 -6.86 -10.77 12.10
C LEU A 320 -6.03 -11.40 10.96
N LYS A 321 -5.50 -12.61 11.17
CA LYS A 321 -4.78 -13.37 10.13
C LYS A 321 -5.68 -13.73 8.95
N VAL A 322 -6.90 -14.18 9.20
CA VAL A 322 -7.85 -14.50 8.12
C VAL A 322 -8.19 -13.24 7.32
N GLY A 323 -8.43 -12.11 8.00
CA GLY A 323 -8.63 -10.81 7.33
C GLY A 323 -7.44 -10.43 6.46
N ALA A 324 -6.22 -10.55 6.99
CA ALA A 324 -5.00 -10.26 6.26
C ALA A 324 -4.78 -11.21 5.06
N LEU A 325 -5.07 -12.51 5.18
CA LEU A 325 -4.98 -13.44 4.06
C LEU A 325 -5.96 -13.10 2.92
N VAL A 326 -7.21 -12.77 3.28
CA VAL A 326 -8.23 -12.37 2.31
C VAL A 326 -7.80 -11.10 1.58
N GLU A 327 -7.31 -10.11 2.33
CA GLU A 327 -6.76 -8.87 1.79
C GLU A 327 -5.60 -9.14 0.82
N MET A 328 -4.59 -9.93 1.24
CA MET A 328 -3.43 -10.29 0.43
C MET A 328 -3.82 -10.97 -0.88
N VAL A 329 -4.76 -11.91 -0.84
CA VAL A 329 -5.24 -12.61 -2.04
C VAL A 329 -5.93 -11.63 -2.99
N ILE A 330 -6.87 -10.82 -2.47
CA ILE A 330 -7.66 -9.90 -3.30
C ILE A 330 -6.75 -8.85 -3.94
N ILE A 331 -5.87 -8.22 -3.17
CA ILE A 331 -4.95 -7.20 -3.68
C ILE A 331 -3.97 -7.81 -4.68
N THR A 332 -3.34 -8.94 -4.36
CA THR A 332 -2.39 -9.59 -5.27
C THR A 332 -3.04 -9.93 -6.62
N LEU A 333 -4.24 -10.53 -6.61
CA LEU A 333 -4.97 -10.87 -7.83
C LEU A 333 -5.40 -9.64 -8.63
N ALA A 334 -5.86 -8.60 -7.95
CA ALA A 334 -6.30 -7.38 -8.60
C ALA A 334 -5.16 -6.60 -9.23
N ILE A 335 -4.00 -6.55 -8.59
CA ILE A 335 -2.87 -5.87 -9.20
C ILE A 335 -2.31 -6.70 -10.38
N LEU A 336 -2.30 -8.03 -10.29
CA LEU A 336 -2.01 -8.89 -11.45
C LEU A 336 -2.97 -8.65 -12.63
N TYR A 337 -4.26 -8.46 -12.34
CA TYR A 337 -5.24 -8.08 -13.37
C TYR A 337 -4.93 -6.71 -13.98
N ARG A 338 -4.63 -5.71 -13.14
CA ARG A 338 -4.25 -4.35 -13.59
C ARG A 338 -3.04 -4.38 -14.52
N LEU A 339 -2.01 -5.16 -14.19
CA LEU A 339 -0.83 -5.33 -15.05
C LEU A 339 -1.19 -5.85 -16.43
N ARG A 340 -2.00 -6.90 -16.51
CA ARG A 340 -2.43 -7.48 -17.79
C ARG A 340 -3.20 -6.47 -18.65
N VAL A 341 -4.05 -5.66 -18.02
CA VAL A 341 -4.78 -4.59 -18.72
C VAL A 341 -3.81 -3.52 -19.21
N MET A 342 -2.85 -3.11 -18.39
CA MET A 342 -1.84 -2.12 -18.77
C MET A 342 -0.96 -2.62 -19.92
N GLU A 343 -0.47 -3.86 -19.87
CA GLU A 343 0.31 -4.48 -20.95
C GLU A 343 -0.47 -4.51 -22.27
N ARG A 344 -1.76 -4.86 -22.23
CA ARG A 344 -2.63 -4.81 -23.43
C ARG A 344 -2.71 -3.40 -24.01
N SER A 345 -2.93 -2.40 -23.15
CA SER A 345 -3.00 -1.00 -23.61
C SER A 345 -1.67 -0.50 -24.18
N GLN A 346 -0.53 -0.88 -23.59
CA GLN A 346 0.80 -0.52 -24.10
C GLN A 346 1.09 -1.18 -25.45
N ASN A 347 0.73 -2.45 -25.62
CA ASN A 347 0.91 -3.15 -26.88
C ASN A 347 0.04 -2.52 -27.98
N GLN A 348 -1.21 -2.17 -27.67
CA GLN A 348 -2.08 -1.48 -28.63
C GLN A 348 -1.50 -0.13 -29.05
N MET A 349 -1.08 0.70 -28.08
CA MET A 349 -0.48 2.00 -28.37
C MET A 349 0.83 1.88 -29.15
N ARG A 350 1.62 0.83 -28.91
CA ARG A 350 2.84 0.54 -29.68
C ARG A 350 2.52 0.19 -31.14
N GLU A 351 1.48 -0.60 -31.39
CA GLU A 351 1.05 -0.91 -32.76
C GLU A 351 0.48 0.31 -33.48
N GLU A 352 -0.35 1.12 -32.80
CA GLU A 352 -0.82 2.41 -33.35
C GLU A 352 0.34 3.36 -33.67
N MET A 353 1.34 3.44 -32.78
CA MET A 353 2.55 4.24 -33.01
C MET A 353 3.34 3.76 -34.22
N LYS A 354 3.55 2.44 -34.38
CA LYS A 354 4.21 1.88 -35.57
C LYS A 354 3.45 2.23 -36.85
N PHE A 355 2.12 2.15 -36.82
CA PHE A 355 1.28 2.51 -37.95
C PHE A 355 1.43 3.99 -38.34
N TYR A 356 1.36 4.91 -37.36
CA TYR A 356 1.58 6.34 -37.63
C TYR A 356 2.99 6.64 -38.12
N LEU A 357 4.02 6.00 -37.54
CA LEU A 357 5.39 6.16 -38.02
C LEU A 357 5.55 5.69 -39.47
N SER A 358 4.90 4.59 -39.84
CA SER A 358 4.87 4.10 -41.22
C SER A 358 4.16 5.06 -42.18
N GLN A 359 3.09 5.73 -41.73
CA GLN A 359 2.43 6.75 -42.54
C GLN A 359 3.30 7.97 -42.73
N ILE A 360 3.93 8.45 -41.65
CA ILE A 360 4.85 9.60 -41.70
C ILE A 360 6.02 9.29 -42.63
N SER A 361 6.61 8.09 -42.56
CA SER A 361 7.71 7.72 -43.47
C SER A 361 7.26 7.69 -44.93
N PHE A 362 6.07 7.17 -45.22
CA PHE A 362 5.51 7.15 -46.58
C PHE A 362 5.27 8.57 -47.10
N LEU A 363 4.65 9.43 -46.30
CA LEU A 363 4.41 10.82 -46.67
C LEU A 363 5.71 11.59 -46.89
N ASN A 364 6.72 11.36 -46.04
CA ASN A 364 8.04 11.98 -46.23
C ASN A 364 8.70 11.51 -47.52
N GLU A 365 8.62 10.22 -47.87
CA GLU A 365 9.15 9.69 -49.13
C GLU A 365 8.41 10.29 -50.34
N GLU A 366 7.09 10.47 -50.24
CA GLU A 366 6.29 11.12 -51.28
C GLU A 366 6.63 12.62 -51.42
N LEU A 367 6.83 13.32 -50.30
CA LEU A 367 7.30 14.71 -50.28
C LEU A 367 8.71 14.84 -50.87
N GLU A 368 9.64 13.95 -50.53
CA GLU A 368 10.99 13.92 -51.11
C GLU A 368 10.95 13.64 -52.62
N LYS A 369 10.11 12.70 -53.09
CA LYS A 369 9.91 12.46 -54.53
C LYS A 369 9.33 13.69 -55.23
N ASN A 370 8.37 14.36 -54.62
CA ASN A 370 7.79 15.59 -55.16
C ASN A 370 8.78 16.77 -55.14
N GLN A 371 9.70 16.80 -54.18
CA GLN A 371 10.80 17.79 -54.12
C GLN A 371 11.93 17.47 -55.12
N LEU A 372 12.28 16.20 -55.34
CA LEU A 372 13.24 15.77 -56.37
C LEU A 372 12.70 15.94 -57.79
N GLY A 373 11.38 15.85 -57.98
CA GLY A 373 10.70 16.27 -59.21
C GLY A 373 10.63 17.80 -59.39
N GLN A 374 11.00 18.54 -58.34
CA GLN A 374 11.18 20.00 -58.32
C GLN A 374 12.64 20.37 -57.98
N ASP A 375 13.62 19.75 -58.66
CA ASP A 375 14.93 20.37 -58.88
C ASP A 375 14.74 21.61 -59.78
N ASN A 376 13.98 22.58 -59.26
CA ASN A 376 13.68 23.82 -59.92
C ASN A 376 14.97 24.64 -59.98
N ILE A 377 15.19 25.31 -61.10
CA ILE A 377 16.25 26.31 -61.30
C ILE A 377 16.38 27.27 -60.12
N PHE A 378 15.28 27.52 -59.40
CA PHE A 378 15.23 28.36 -58.21
C PHE A 378 16.18 27.90 -57.09
N THR A 379 16.22 26.61 -56.75
CA THR A 379 17.14 26.07 -55.73
C THR A 379 18.55 25.89 -56.27
N LYS A 380 18.70 25.56 -57.56
CA LYS A 380 20.01 25.40 -58.21
C LYS A 380 20.83 26.70 -58.28
N PHE A 381 20.16 27.83 -58.50
CA PHE A 381 20.82 29.14 -58.65
C PHE A 381 20.50 30.12 -57.52
N ASP A 382 19.96 29.62 -56.39
CA ASP A 382 19.63 30.39 -55.19
C ASP A 382 18.84 31.68 -55.50
N LEU A 383 17.79 31.54 -56.33
CA LEU A 383 16.93 32.66 -56.74
C LEU A 383 15.94 32.98 -55.62
N THR A 384 15.80 34.26 -55.29
CA THR A 384 14.74 34.73 -54.39
C THR A 384 13.37 34.57 -55.04
N SER A 385 12.28 34.54 -54.26
CA SER A 385 10.92 34.40 -54.79
C SER A 385 10.61 35.42 -55.90
N ARG A 386 11.10 36.66 -55.77
CA ARG A 386 10.87 37.70 -56.77
C ARG A 386 11.73 37.56 -58.03
N GLU A 387 12.94 37.01 -57.89
CA GLU A 387 13.81 36.68 -59.02
C GLU A 387 13.27 35.47 -59.80
N SER A 388 12.71 34.49 -59.08
CA SER A 388 12.00 33.34 -59.63
C SER A 388 10.80 33.76 -60.48
N GLU A 389 9.89 34.59 -59.93
CA GLU A 389 8.74 35.12 -60.67
C GLU A 389 9.16 35.88 -61.95
N VAL A 390 10.23 36.68 -61.86
CA VAL A 390 10.74 37.43 -63.01
C VAL A 390 11.34 36.49 -64.06
N LEU A 391 12.03 35.42 -63.65
CA LEU A 391 12.59 34.41 -64.56
C LEU A 391 11.48 33.63 -65.28
N ASP A 392 10.41 33.27 -64.60
CA ASP A 392 9.25 32.58 -65.20
C ASP A 392 8.57 33.44 -66.25
N LEU A 393 8.39 34.73 -65.99
CA LEU A 393 7.83 35.67 -66.97
C LEU A 393 8.80 35.95 -68.12
N ILE A 394 10.12 35.90 -67.87
CA ILE A 394 11.12 35.93 -68.96
C ILE A 394 10.94 34.70 -69.86
N ALA A 395 10.79 33.52 -69.26
CA ALA A 395 10.58 32.25 -69.96
C ALA A 395 9.24 32.23 -70.72
N ALA A 396 8.21 32.90 -70.22
CA ALA A 396 6.95 33.12 -70.93
C ALA A 396 7.02 34.17 -72.06
N GLY A 397 8.20 34.75 -72.33
CA GLY A 397 8.42 35.70 -73.42
C GLY A 397 8.03 37.15 -73.15
N LYS A 398 7.65 37.50 -71.91
CA LYS A 398 7.13 38.84 -71.54
C LYS A 398 8.21 39.92 -71.49
N THR A 399 8.03 41.02 -72.20
CA THR A 399 8.95 42.17 -72.13
C THR A 399 9.02 42.77 -70.72
N ASN A 400 10.09 43.51 -70.39
CA ASN A 400 10.23 44.11 -69.05
C ASN A 400 9.08 45.08 -68.69
N LYS A 401 8.38 45.62 -69.69
CA LYS A 401 7.18 46.44 -69.48
C LYS A 401 5.98 45.57 -69.08
N GLU A 402 5.76 44.47 -69.79
CA GLU A 402 4.69 43.52 -69.46
C GLU A 402 4.92 42.87 -68.09
N ILE A 403 6.18 42.52 -67.76
CA ILE A 403 6.54 42.02 -66.42
C ILE A 403 6.26 43.07 -65.35
N ALA A 404 6.54 44.35 -65.62
CA ALA A 404 6.29 45.44 -64.69
C ALA A 404 4.78 45.62 -64.42
N ASP A 405 3.98 45.52 -65.48
CA ASP A 405 2.52 45.63 -65.42
C ASP A 405 1.91 44.40 -64.70
N GLU A 406 2.41 43.19 -64.97
CA GLU A 406 1.91 41.93 -64.40
C GLU A 406 2.30 41.76 -62.92
N LEU A 407 3.49 42.22 -62.54
CA LEU A 407 3.98 42.16 -61.17
C LEU A 407 3.69 43.43 -60.35
N TYR A 408 2.96 44.40 -60.92
CA TYR A 408 2.60 45.69 -60.32
C TYR A 408 3.79 46.47 -59.72
N ILE A 409 4.91 46.54 -60.44
CA ILE A 409 6.13 47.24 -60.02
C ILE A 409 6.70 48.13 -61.13
N SER A 410 7.63 49.02 -60.80
CA SER A 410 8.24 49.87 -61.82
C SER A 410 9.13 49.06 -62.78
N ILE A 411 9.21 49.51 -64.05
CA ILE A 411 10.12 48.93 -65.05
C ILE A 411 11.57 48.93 -64.58
N ASN A 412 11.98 49.92 -63.78
CA ASN A 412 13.33 49.99 -63.22
C ASN A 412 13.56 48.90 -62.17
N THR A 413 12.54 48.60 -61.36
CA THR A 413 12.56 47.48 -60.40
C THR A 413 12.65 46.14 -61.12
N VAL A 414 11.92 45.97 -62.24
CA VAL A 414 12.06 44.77 -63.08
C VAL A 414 13.49 44.66 -63.64
N LYS A 415 14.04 45.73 -64.21
CA LYS A 415 15.43 45.72 -64.73
C LYS A 415 16.45 45.32 -63.66
N PHE A 416 16.24 45.76 -62.42
CA PHE A 416 17.08 45.36 -61.28
C PHE A 416 16.99 43.86 -61.01
N HIS A 417 15.78 43.29 -60.90
CA HIS A 417 15.60 41.85 -60.71
C HIS A 417 16.11 41.03 -61.89
N VAL A 418 15.89 41.46 -63.14
CA VAL A 418 16.42 40.78 -64.34
C VAL A 418 17.95 40.73 -64.32
N LYS A 419 18.61 41.83 -63.92
CA LYS A 419 20.07 41.86 -63.77
C LYS A 419 20.55 40.86 -62.71
N LYS A 420 19.87 40.80 -61.56
CA LYS A 420 20.19 39.85 -60.49
C LYS A 420 19.97 38.40 -60.89
N VAL A 421 18.90 38.13 -61.62
CA VAL A 421 18.61 36.82 -62.23
C VAL A 421 19.73 36.42 -63.20
N TYR A 422 20.19 37.31 -64.08
CA TYR A 422 21.29 37.01 -65.02
C TYR A 422 22.63 36.78 -64.31
N GLU A 423 22.93 37.57 -63.27
CA GLU A 423 24.13 37.37 -62.43
C GLU A 423 24.11 35.99 -61.78
N LYS A 424 22.97 35.56 -61.23
CA LYS A 424 22.83 34.26 -60.54
C LYS A 424 22.79 33.07 -61.49
N LEU A 425 22.24 33.24 -62.69
CA LEU A 425 22.21 32.22 -63.75
C LEU A 425 23.52 32.16 -64.56
N GLU A 426 24.46 33.07 -64.33
CA GLU A 426 25.71 33.24 -65.10
C GLU A 426 25.49 33.43 -66.61
N VAL A 427 24.45 34.19 -66.99
CA VAL A 427 24.10 34.46 -68.39
C VAL A 427 24.25 35.93 -68.75
N SER A 428 24.53 36.21 -70.02
CA SER A 428 24.75 37.58 -70.50
C SER A 428 23.52 38.19 -71.16
N ASN A 429 22.55 37.36 -71.57
CA ASN A 429 21.38 37.83 -72.29
C ASN A 429 20.11 37.01 -72.02
N ARG A 430 18.97 37.61 -72.39
CA ARG A 430 17.62 37.06 -72.21
C ARG A 430 17.43 35.70 -72.90
N LYS A 431 18.08 35.50 -74.04
CA LYS A 431 17.96 34.27 -74.82
C LYS A 431 18.66 33.11 -74.11
N GLU A 432 19.82 33.35 -73.50
CA GLU A 432 20.52 32.37 -72.67
C GLU A 432 19.71 32.03 -71.42
N ALA A 433 19.16 33.03 -70.71
CA ALA A 433 18.27 32.79 -69.57
C ALA A 433 17.07 31.91 -69.94
N TYR A 434 16.46 32.17 -71.10
CA TYR A 434 15.36 31.36 -71.65
C TYR A 434 15.79 29.91 -71.92
N GLN A 435 16.99 29.68 -72.46
CA GLN A 435 17.50 28.33 -72.75
C GLN A 435 17.79 27.51 -71.48
N ILE A 436 18.27 28.16 -70.42
CA ILE A 436 18.47 27.50 -69.12
C ILE A 436 17.13 27.01 -68.56
N VAL A 437 16.08 27.85 -68.61
CA VAL A 437 14.73 27.46 -68.17
C VAL A 437 14.18 26.28 -68.97
N LYS A 438 14.34 26.35 -70.29
CA LYS A 438 13.84 25.32 -71.18
C LYS A 438 14.53 23.96 -71.03
N SER A 439 15.85 23.96 -70.86
CA SER A 439 16.65 22.73 -70.65
C SER A 439 16.37 22.07 -69.30
N SER A 440 16.00 22.83 -68.28
CA SER A 440 15.59 22.30 -66.97
C SER A 440 14.17 21.73 -66.95
N ASN A 441 13.26 22.28 -67.75
CA ASN A 441 11.85 21.84 -67.79
C ASN A 441 11.59 20.71 -68.81
N GLY A 442 12.64 20.15 -69.43
CA GLY A 442 12.54 18.95 -70.27
C GLY A 442 11.97 19.17 -71.69
N GLU A 443 11.84 20.41 -72.18
CA GLU A 443 11.41 20.66 -73.56
C GLU A 443 12.62 20.84 -74.50
N ILE A 444 13.00 19.78 -75.22
CA ILE A 444 13.97 19.86 -76.32
C ILE A 444 13.28 20.53 -77.52
N LEU A 445 13.91 21.54 -78.13
CA LEU A 445 13.58 22.00 -79.49
C LEU A 445 14.51 21.34 -80.50
#